data_AF-A0A0W8FIZ5-F1
#
_entry.id   AF-A0A0W8FIZ5-F1
#
_cell.length_a   1.000
_cell.length_b   1.000
_cell.length_c   1.000
_cell.angle_alpha   90.00
_cell.angle_beta   90.00
_cell.angle_gamma   90.00
#
_symmetry.space_group_name_H-M   'P 1'
#
loop_
_entity.id
_entity.type
_entity.pdbx_description
1 polymer ?
#
loop_
_entity_poly.entity_id
_entity_poly.type
_entity_poly.pdbx_seq_one_letter_code
_entity_poly.pdbx_strand_id
1 'polypeptide(L)'
;MLIDSEEPTADPERTWDHLKARDGWDRPPDSDDEQVLFMTTCMETWIACDRGTLRRHYGPNIQESALPPLHDIEQRDRHAIQDALFHATRNCRNPYRKGWNSFEVLGRLDPETLEAHLAAFRRTRRILDEKLQ
;
A
#
# COMPACT_ATOMS: atom_id res chain seq x y z
N MET A 1 0.82 -1.70 15.15
CA MET A 1 0.61 -0.39 14.51
C MET A 1 0.64 -0.59 13.00
N LEU A 2 -0.34 -0.06 12.26
CA LEU A 2 -0.36 -0.11 10.79
C LEU A 2 -0.05 1.28 10.25
N ILE A 3 1.03 1.45 9.49
CA ILE A 3 1.53 2.74 9.00
C ILE A 3 2.07 2.65 7.58
N ASP A 4 2.17 3.79 6.90
CA ASP A 4 2.95 3.91 5.67
C ASP A 4 4.45 3.80 6.01
N SER A 5 5.22 3.04 5.21
CA SER A 5 6.69 2.95 5.36
C SER A 5 7.39 4.19 4.79
N GLU A 6 6.66 5.02 4.04
CA GLU A 6 7.08 6.26 3.37
C GLU A 6 8.13 6.10 2.25
N GLU A 7 9.02 5.13 2.41
CA GLU A 7 10.05 4.72 1.45
C GLU A 7 10.03 3.20 1.26
N PRO A 8 10.50 2.69 0.10
CA PRO A 8 10.66 1.26 -0.13
C PRO A 8 11.39 0.55 1.00
N THR A 9 10.80 -0.55 1.47
CA THR A 9 11.44 -1.37 2.50
C THR A 9 12.25 -2.48 1.83
N ALA A 10 13.53 -2.60 2.20
CA ALA A 10 14.40 -3.63 1.68
C ALA A 10 14.07 -5.03 2.24
N ASP A 11 13.64 -5.09 3.50
CA ASP A 11 13.23 -6.31 4.17
C ASP A 11 11.99 -6.03 5.04
N PRO A 12 10.80 -6.54 4.66
CA PRO A 12 9.58 -6.30 5.40
C PRO A 12 9.59 -6.92 6.81
N GLU A 13 10.51 -7.84 7.12
CA GLU A 13 10.65 -8.43 8.46
C GLU A 13 11.48 -7.57 9.43
N ARG A 14 12.20 -6.56 8.94
CA ARG A 14 13.05 -5.67 9.75
C ARG A 14 12.45 -4.27 9.86
N THR A 15 11.23 -4.20 10.38
CA THR A 15 10.41 -2.98 10.38
C THR A 15 10.95 -1.89 11.30
N TRP A 16 11.51 -2.24 12.46
CA TRP A 16 12.12 -1.26 13.36
C TRP A 16 13.44 -0.71 12.82
N ASP A 17 14.22 -1.51 12.09
CA ASP A 17 15.44 -1.03 11.45
C ASP A 17 15.11 0.00 10.36
N HIS A 18 14.04 -0.26 9.58
CA HIS A 18 13.52 0.70 8.59
C HIS A 18 13.10 2.01 9.25
N LEU A 19 12.27 1.94 10.29
CA LEU A 19 11.81 3.12 11.03
C LEU A 19 12.97 3.87 11.70
N LYS A 20 13.98 3.17 12.21
CA LYS A 20 15.15 3.80 12.80
C LYS A 20 15.95 4.56 11.75
N ALA A 21 16.20 3.94 10.60
CA ALA A 21 16.98 4.53 9.52
C ALA A 21 16.27 5.72 8.87
N ARG A 22 14.96 5.61 8.64
CA ARG A 22 14.16 6.63 7.93
C ARG A 22 13.67 7.73 8.86
N ASP A 23 13.08 7.36 9.99
CA ASP A 23 12.36 8.27 10.89
C ASP A 23 13.12 8.61 12.18
N GLY A 24 14.20 7.87 12.46
CA GLY A 24 14.92 7.98 13.73
C GLY A 24 14.20 7.33 14.90
N TRP A 25 13.11 6.58 14.66
CA TRP A 25 12.32 5.97 15.74
C TRP A 25 13.11 4.87 16.44
N ASP A 26 13.26 5.01 17.75
CA ASP A 26 13.80 3.95 18.59
C ASP A 26 12.73 2.90 18.88
N ARG A 27 13.12 1.63 18.76
CA ARG A 27 12.26 0.51 19.14
C ARG A 27 12.00 0.57 20.65
N PRO A 28 10.73 0.64 21.10
CA PRO A 28 10.39 0.60 22.51
C PRO A 28 10.88 -0.68 23.22
N PRO A 29 11.12 -0.65 24.54
CA PRO A 29 11.34 -1.86 25.31
C PRO A 29 10.19 -2.87 25.11
N ASP A 30 10.53 -4.16 25.10
CA ASP A 30 9.56 -5.27 24.96
C ASP A 30 8.73 -5.24 23.67
N SER A 31 9.21 -4.54 22.63
CA SER A 31 8.61 -4.54 21.30
C SER A 31 9.42 -5.33 20.28
N ASP A 32 8.72 -5.88 19.29
CA ASP A 32 9.28 -6.65 18.18
C ASP A 32 8.81 -6.10 16.82
N ASP A 33 9.39 -6.61 15.74
CA ASP A 33 9.07 -6.17 14.38
C ASP A 33 7.64 -6.53 13.95
N GLU A 34 7.00 -7.53 14.56
CA GLU A 34 5.64 -7.96 14.21
C GLU A 34 4.58 -6.96 14.69
N GLN A 35 4.93 -6.11 15.65
CA GLN A 35 4.07 -5.03 16.12
C GLN A 35 4.03 -3.82 15.17
N VAL A 36 4.90 -3.75 14.16
CA VAL A 36 4.87 -2.76 13.09
C VAL A 36 4.46 -3.45 11.80
N LEU A 37 3.35 -2.98 11.23
CA LEU A 37 2.76 -3.46 9.98
C LEU A 37 2.84 -2.30 8.99
N PHE A 38 3.37 -2.55 7.79
CA PHE A 38 3.46 -1.52 6.76
C PHE A 38 2.32 -1.63 5.76
N MET A 39 1.71 -0.49 5.45
CA MET A 39 0.84 -0.28 4.29
C MET A 39 1.62 -0.20 2.97
N THR A 40 2.83 -0.78 2.92
CA THR A 40 3.90 -0.48 1.95
C THR A 40 4.37 0.98 2.04
N THR A 41 4.93 1.56 0.97
CA THR A 41 5.39 2.95 0.92
C THR A 41 4.28 3.96 1.16
N CYS A 42 3.06 3.67 0.71
CA CYS A 42 1.86 4.46 0.96
C CYS A 42 0.59 3.63 0.70
N MET A 43 -0.53 4.03 1.28
CA MET A 43 -1.83 3.41 1.00
C MET A 43 -2.19 3.36 -0.50
N GLU A 44 -1.71 4.31 -1.29
CA GLU A 44 -1.96 4.35 -2.73
C GLU A 44 -1.32 3.18 -3.48
N THR A 45 -0.28 2.55 -2.93
CA THR A 45 0.32 1.33 -3.49
C THR A 45 -0.65 0.16 -3.42
N TRP A 46 -1.41 0.01 -2.33
CA TRP A 46 -2.47 -0.99 -2.23
C TRP A 46 -3.56 -0.72 -3.27
N ILE A 47 -3.99 0.54 -3.39
CA ILE A 47 -5.04 0.94 -4.34
C ILE A 47 -4.59 0.72 -5.79
N ALA A 48 -3.35 1.09 -6.10
CA ALA A 48 -2.77 0.83 -7.41
C ALA A 48 -2.71 -0.69 -7.66
N CYS A 49 -2.25 -1.49 -6.71
CA CYS A 49 -2.12 -2.93 -6.90
C CYS A 49 -3.41 -3.62 -7.39
N ASP A 50 -4.57 -3.29 -6.80
CA ASP A 50 -5.84 -3.91 -7.18
C ASP A 50 -6.51 -3.24 -8.40
N ARG A 51 -6.02 -3.61 -9.58
CA ARG A 51 -6.59 -3.17 -10.87
C ARG A 51 -8.06 -3.59 -11.03
N GLY A 52 -8.46 -4.72 -10.44
CA GLY A 52 -9.84 -5.21 -10.52
C GLY A 52 -10.82 -4.28 -9.82
N THR A 53 -10.49 -3.85 -8.60
CA THR A 53 -11.29 -2.88 -7.85
C THR A 53 -11.30 -1.52 -8.52
N LEU A 54 -10.15 -1.06 -9.02
CA LEU A 54 -10.08 0.18 -9.79
C LEU A 54 -11.00 0.18 -11.01
N ARG A 55 -11.03 -0.90 -11.80
CA ARG A 55 -11.96 -1.06 -12.94
C ARG A 55 -13.42 -1.02 -12.50
N ARG A 56 -13.77 -1.72 -11.41
CA ARG A 56 -15.15 -1.75 -10.89
C ARG A 56 -15.60 -0.39 -10.35
N HIS A 57 -14.70 0.34 -9.69
CA HIS A 57 -15.02 1.61 -9.05
C HIS A 57 -15.05 2.78 -10.05
N TYR A 58 -14.07 2.87 -10.94
CA TYR A 58 -13.93 3.99 -11.89
C TYR A 58 -14.56 3.71 -13.27
N GLY A 59 -14.88 2.44 -13.56
CA GLY A 59 -15.49 2.03 -14.82
C GLY A 59 -14.52 2.18 -16.01
N PRO A 60 -15.04 2.33 -17.24
CA PRO A 60 -14.22 2.35 -18.46
C PRO A 60 -13.35 3.60 -18.63
N ASN A 61 -13.51 4.62 -17.76
CA ASN A 61 -12.81 5.90 -17.88
C ASN A 61 -11.42 5.89 -17.21
N ILE A 62 -11.08 4.82 -16.48
CA ILE A 62 -9.74 4.70 -15.88
C ILE A 62 -8.70 4.40 -16.96
N GLN A 63 -7.61 5.16 -16.93
CA GLN A 63 -6.44 4.93 -17.77
C GLN A 63 -5.45 4.01 -17.05
N GLU A 64 -5.70 2.70 -17.05
CA GLU A 64 -4.81 1.72 -16.40
C GLU A 64 -3.37 1.73 -16.92
N SER A 65 -3.17 2.11 -18.18
CA SER A 65 -1.82 2.25 -18.75
C SER A 65 -0.98 3.35 -18.11
N ALA A 66 -1.60 4.28 -17.37
CA ALA A 66 -0.88 5.29 -16.58
C ALA A 66 -0.36 4.72 -15.25
N LEU A 67 -0.82 3.54 -14.85
CA LEU A 67 -0.45 2.93 -13.60
C LEU A 67 0.86 2.14 -13.72
N PRO A 68 1.65 2.05 -12.63
CA PRO A 68 2.90 1.31 -12.64
C PRO A 68 2.69 -0.20 -12.90
N PRO A 69 3.66 -0.89 -13.52
CA PRO A 69 3.75 -2.34 -13.46
C PRO A 69 3.58 -2.89 -12.04
N LEU A 70 2.92 -4.04 -11.91
CA LEU A 70 2.75 -4.72 -10.62
C LEU A 70 4.05 -5.33 -10.09
N HIS A 71 4.98 -5.67 -11.00
CA HIS A 71 6.32 -6.12 -10.63
C HIS A 71 7.04 -5.04 -9.84
N ASP A 72 7.54 -5.39 -8.66
CA ASP A 72 8.23 -4.51 -7.71
C ASP A 72 7.48 -3.21 -7.41
N ILE A 73 6.15 -3.23 -7.40
CA ILE A 73 5.35 -2.03 -7.13
C ILE A 73 5.65 -1.43 -5.75
N GLU A 74 6.00 -2.25 -4.75
CA GLU A 74 6.42 -1.83 -3.41
C GLU A 74 7.78 -1.12 -3.38
N GLN A 75 8.59 -1.29 -4.43
CA GLN A 75 9.92 -0.66 -4.52
C GLN A 75 9.89 0.72 -5.17
N ARG A 76 8.69 1.22 -5.48
CA ARG A 76 8.51 2.53 -6.12
C ARG A 76 8.36 3.62 -5.07
N ASP A 77 8.90 4.78 -5.42
CA ASP A 77 8.69 6.02 -4.66
C ASP A 77 7.19 6.33 -4.52
N ARG A 78 6.79 6.79 -3.33
CA ARG A 78 5.38 7.06 -3.02
C ARG A 78 4.77 8.16 -3.89
N HIS A 79 5.54 9.18 -4.28
CA HIS A 79 5.03 10.23 -5.17
C HIS A 79 4.78 9.67 -6.56
N ALA A 80 5.67 8.81 -7.06
CA ALA A 80 5.47 8.15 -8.34
C ALA A 80 4.18 7.30 -8.37
N ILE A 81 3.85 6.61 -7.27
CA ILE A 81 2.60 5.87 -7.14
C ILE A 81 1.38 6.82 -7.09
N GLN A 82 1.45 7.86 -6.26
CA GLN A 82 0.38 8.84 -6.07
C GLN A 82 0.06 9.59 -7.37
N ASP A 83 1.09 10.06 -8.08
CA ASP A 83 0.97 10.76 -9.36
C ASP A 83 0.39 9.83 -10.43
N ALA A 84 0.87 8.58 -10.50
CA ALA A 84 0.33 7.60 -11.43
C ALA A 84 -1.16 7.31 -11.17
N LEU A 85 -1.57 7.19 -9.91
CA LEU A 85 -2.96 6.96 -9.53
C LEU A 85 -3.86 8.17 -9.85
N PHE A 86 -3.38 9.39 -9.56
CA PHE A 86 -4.04 10.62 -9.95
C PHE A 86 -4.20 10.70 -11.48
N HIS A 87 -3.12 10.43 -12.21
CA HIS A 87 -3.15 10.44 -13.67
C HIS A 87 -4.07 9.37 -14.25
N ALA A 88 -4.10 8.17 -13.70
CA ALA A 88 -4.97 7.08 -14.16
C ALA A 88 -6.44 7.41 -14.01
N THR A 89 -6.80 8.20 -13.00
CA THR A 89 -8.20 8.49 -12.67
C THR A 89 -8.67 9.88 -13.13
N ARG A 90 -7.80 10.70 -13.74
CA ARG A 90 -8.06 12.11 -14.08
C ARG A 90 -9.29 12.35 -14.98
N ASN A 91 -9.65 11.36 -15.81
CA ASN A 91 -10.79 11.43 -16.72
C ASN A 91 -12.05 10.78 -16.15
N CYS A 92 -11.98 10.21 -14.94
CA CYS A 92 -13.13 9.62 -14.28
C CYS A 92 -14.04 10.71 -13.69
N ARG A 93 -15.34 10.41 -13.55
CA ARG A 93 -16.31 11.34 -12.96
C ARG A 93 -15.95 11.78 -11.54
N ASN A 94 -15.32 10.88 -10.78
CA ASN A 94 -14.84 11.13 -9.43
C ASN A 94 -13.35 10.75 -9.37
N PRO A 95 -12.41 11.59 -9.82
CA PRO A 95 -10.98 11.23 -9.85
C PRO A 95 -10.44 10.96 -8.45
N TYR A 96 -9.41 10.11 -8.33
CA TYR A 96 -8.78 9.82 -7.05
C TYR A 96 -8.24 11.10 -6.40
N ARG A 97 -8.55 11.28 -5.12
CA ARG A 97 -8.02 12.36 -4.27
C ARG A 97 -7.78 11.82 -2.86
N LYS A 98 -6.52 11.91 -2.42
CA LYS A 98 -6.12 11.52 -1.07
C LYS A 98 -7.00 12.20 -0.02
N GLY A 99 -7.49 11.42 0.95
CA GLY A 99 -8.32 11.87 2.07
C GLY A 99 -9.82 12.02 1.76
N TRP A 100 -10.22 12.27 0.51
CA TRP A 100 -11.63 12.48 0.18
C TRP A 100 -12.35 11.19 -0.22
N ASN A 101 -11.86 10.51 -1.27
CA ASN A 101 -12.44 9.25 -1.76
C ASN A 101 -11.50 8.06 -1.58
N SER A 102 -10.34 8.27 -0.95
CA SER A 102 -9.32 7.23 -0.75
C SER A 102 -9.84 6.07 0.12
N PHE A 103 -10.60 6.37 1.18
CA PHE A 103 -11.16 5.35 2.07
C PHE A 103 -12.24 4.49 1.40
N GLU A 104 -13.02 5.08 0.48
CA GLU A 104 -14.05 4.33 -0.26
C GLU A 104 -13.41 3.25 -1.14
N VAL A 105 -12.32 3.59 -1.84
CA VAL A 105 -11.60 2.63 -2.68
C VAL A 105 -10.84 1.62 -1.81
N LEU A 106 -10.17 2.09 -0.77
CA LEU A 106 -9.43 1.25 0.19
C LEU A 106 -10.31 0.16 0.80
N GLY A 107 -11.55 0.50 1.20
CA GLY A 107 -12.50 -0.46 1.78
C GLY A 107 -13.09 -1.48 0.80
N ARG A 108 -12.77 -1.38 -0.50
CA ARG A 108 -13.25 -2.30 -1.54
C ARG A 108 -12.14 -3.19 -2.12
N LEU A 109 -10.89 -2.99 -1.69
CA LEU A 109 -9.76 -3.75 -2.19
C LEU A 109 -9.92 -5.23 -1.88
N ASP A 110 -9.48 -6.06 -2.81
CA ASP A 110 -9.44 -7.50 -2.67
C ASP A 110 -8.14 -7.94 -1.97
N PRO A 111 -8.21 -8.48 -0.74
CA PRO A 111 -7.02 -8.90 0.00
C PRO A 111 -6.17 -9.95 -0.72
N GLU A 112 -6.79 -10.85 -1.49
CA GLU A 112 -6.07 -11.90 -2.23
C GLU A 112 -5.20 -11.29 -3.33
N THR A 113 -5.71 -10.26 -4.01
CA THR A 113 -4.94 -9.51 -5.01
C THR A 113 -3.77 -8.77 -4.35
N LEU A 114 -3.96 -8.18 -3.16
CA LEU A 114 -2.87 -7.49 -2.45
C LEU A 114 -1.79 -8.48 -2.01
N GLU A 115 -2.17 -9.62 -1.43
CA GLU A 115 -1.22 -10.63 -1.00
C GLU A 115 -0.39 -11.24 -2.14
N ALA A 116 -0.98 -11.39 -3.33
CA ALA A 116 -0.28 -11.92 -4.49
C ALA A 116 0.90 -11.04 -4.93
N HIS A 117 0.82 -9.73 -4.67
CA HIS A 117 1.75 -8.75 -5.24
C HIS A 117 2.57 -7.97 -4.20
N LEU A 118 2.12 -7.92 -2.94
CA LEU A 118 2.69 -7.06 -1.92
C LEU A 118 3.26 -7.90 -0.77
N ALA A 119 4.58 -7.95 -0.64
CA ALA A 119 5.27 -8.69 0.41
C ALA A 119 4.93 -8.15 1.80
N ALA A 120 4.81 -6.83 1.97
CA ALA A 120 4.43 -6.23 3.25
C ALA A 120 2.98 -6.57 3.63
N PHE A 121 2.07 -6.66 2.64
CA PHE A 121 0.70 -7.09 2.90
C PHE A 121 0.64 -8.58 3.27
N ARG A 122 1.37 -9.44 2.56
CA ARG A 122 1.47 -10.87 2.89
C ARG A 122 1.98 -11.09 4.31
N ARG A 123 3.03 -10.36 4.70
CA ARG A 123 3.54 -10.37 6.08
C ARG A 123 2.48 -9.93 7.07
N THR A 124 1.78 -8.84 6.78
CA THR A 124 0.70 -8.32 7.62
C THR A 124 -0.39 -9.38 7.82
N ARG A 125 -0.83 -10.03 6.74
CA ARG A 125 -1.85 -11.08 6.81
C ARG A 125 -1.40 -12.26 7.68
N ARG A 126 -0.19 -12.78 7.45
CA ARG A 126 0.41 -13.85 8.27
C ARG A 126 0.39 -13.52 9.76
N ILE A 127 0.87 -12.35 10.14
CA ILE A 127 0.95 -11.93 11.56
C ILE A 127 -0.44 -11.81 12.18
N LEU A 128 -1.39 -11.22 11.46
CA LEU A 128 -2.76 -11.06 11.96
C LEU A 128 -3.45 -12.42 12.10
N ASP A 129 -3.25 -13.32 11.14
CA ASP A 129 -3.79 -14.68 11.19
C ASP A 129 -3.18 -15.49 12.35
N GLU A 130 -1.93 -15.26 12.73
CA GLU A 130 -1.29 -15.93 13.87
C GLU A 130 -1.72 -15.36 15.24
N LYS A 131 -1.97 -14.04 15.32
CA LYS A 131 -2.21 -13.34 16.60
C LYS A 131 -3.68 -13.09 16.95
N LEU A 132 -4.60 -13.22 15.98
CA LEU A 132 -6.04 -12.98 16.19
C LEU A 132 -6.89 -14.26 16.26
N GLN A 133 -6.26 -15.44 16.31
CA GLN A 133 -6.92 -16.72 16.61
C GLN A 133 -7.08 -16.90 18.12
#